data_AF-A0A2D6F0K8-F1
#
_entry.id   AF-A0A2D6F0K8-F1
#
_cell.length_a   1.000
_cell.length_b   1.000
_cell.length_c   1.000
_cell.angle_alpha   90.00
_cell.angle_beta   90.00
_cell.angle_gamma   90.00
#
_symmetry.space_group_name_H-M   'P 1'
#
loop_
_entity.id
_entity.type
_entity.pdbx_description
1 polymer ?
#
loop_
_entity_poly.entity_id
_entity_poly.type
_entity_poly.pdbx_seq_one_letter_code
_entity_poly.pdbx_strand_id
1 'polypeptide(L)'
;KVKPLLDKLDEFLYIADGDFHPTAFLKYDKKITVINFQTGKKRVFGKEDLDQFKKQKKGKLLKFLHANKIGIIVSTKHGQYNLQDALRIKDAFPSKQSYLFFSDTLNTQGLEDFTGLDIFVNTACPRIQDKKIINHADIPKYLWEQKST
;
A
#
# COMPACT_ATOMS: atom_id res chain seq x y z
N LYS A 1 21.21 2.41 -11.33
CA LYS A 1 22.33 1.42 -11.28
C LYS A 1 22.35 0.53 -10.03
N VAL A 2 21.42 0.64 -9.07
CA VAL A 2 21.39 -0.21 -7.85
C VAL A 2 20.66 -1.55 -8.05
N LYS A 3 19.61 -1.57 -8.87
CA LYS A 3 18.76 -2.76 -9.10
C LYS A 3 19.52 -4.04 -9.51
N PRO A 4 20.48 -4.00 -10.45
CA PRO A 4 21.23 -5.19 -10.87
C PRO A 4 22.13 -5.80 -9.78
N LEU A 5 22.43 -5.04 -8.73
CA LEU A 5 23.24 -5.51 -7.60
C LEU A 5 22.38 -6.31 -6.62
N LEU A 6 21.12 -5.89 -6.41
CA LEU A 6 20.21 -6.49 -5.43
C LEU A 6 19.85 -7.95 -5.78
N ASP A 7 19.75 -8.27 -7.07
CA ASP A 7 19.45 -9.62 -7.54
C ASP A 7 20.60 -10.62 -7.27
N LYS A 8 21.83 -10.10 -7.13
CA LYS A 8 23.05 -10.89 -6.86
C LYS A 8 23.32 -11.10 -5.36
N LEU A 9 22.52 -10.51 -4.47
CA LEU A 9 22.68 -10.68 -3.03
C LEU A 9 22.10 -12.03 -2.58
N ASP A 10 22.73 -12.64 -1.59
CA ASP A 10 22.25 -13.88 -0.99
C ASP A 10 21.14 -13.61 0.03
N GLU A 11 21.32 -12.57 0.86
CA GLU A 11 20.35 -12.13 1.86
C GLU A 11 20.40 -10.62 2.10
N PHE A 12 19.36 -10.11 2.74
CA PHE A 12 19.28 -8.73 3.21
C PHE A 12 19.38 -8.67 4.73
N LEU A 13 20.20 -7.75 5.25
CA LEU A 13 20.20 -7.37 6.66
C LEU A 13 19.62 -5.96 6.79
N TYR A 14 18.58 -5.83 7.61
CA TYR A 14 17.93 -4.56 7.90
C TYR A 14 18.10 -4.23 9.39
N ILE A 15 18.70 -3.09 9.70
CA ILE A 15 18.88 -2.63 11.07
C ILE A 15 17.98 -1.42 11.28
N ALA A 16 16.82 -1.64 11.91
CA ALA A 16 15.85 -0.59 12.15
C ALA A 16 14.79 -1.03 13.16
N ASP A 17 13.99 -0.07 13.60
CA ASP A 17 12.74 -0.35 14.29
C ASP A 17 11.60 -0.57 13.28
N GLY A 18 10.81 -1.63 13.53
CA GLY A 18 9.65 -2.00 12.73
C GLY A 18 9.90 -2.77 11.43
N ASP A 19 8.82 -3.35 10.91
CA ASP A 19 8.84 -4.32 9.81
C ASP A 19 8.42 -3.76 8.44
N PHE A 20 7.88 -2.54 8.40
CA PHE A 20 7.31 -1.97 7.18
C PHE A 20 8.34 -1.85 6.04
N HIS A 21 9.50 -1.24 6.28
CA HIS A 21 10.52 -1.05 5.25
C HIS A 21 11.15 -2.37 4.75
N PRO A 22 11.49 -3.35 5.61
CA PRO A 22 11.90 -4.68 5.18
C PRO A 22 10.96 -5.32 4.15
N THR A 23 9.65 -5.12 4.29
CA THR A 23 8.67 -5.73 3.38
C THR A 23 8.79 -5.26 1.93
N ALA A 24 9.44 -4.12 1.65
CA ALA A 24 9.68 -3.66 0.29
C ALA A 24 10.67 -4.56 -0.50
N PHE A 25 11.50 -5.33 0.22
CA PHE A 25 12.50 -6.24 -0.35
C PHE A 25 11.98 -7.66 -0.54
N LEU A 26 10.78 -7.97 -0.02
CA LEU A 26 10.12 -9.27 -0.19
C LEU A 26 9.95 -9.67 -1.66
N LYS A 27 9.89 -8.70 -2.59
CA LYS A 27 9.83 -8.94 -4.03
C LYS A 27 11.07 -9.62 -4.63
N TYR A 28 12.21 -9.62 -3.93
CA TYR A 28 13.45 -10.25 -4.40
C TYR A 28 13.52 -11.74 -4.06
N ASP A 29 12.56 -12.27 -3.29
CA ASP A 29 12.51 -13.68 -2.87
C ASP A 29 13.81 -14.14 -2.20
N LYS A 30 14.42 -13.25 -1.42
CA LYS A 30 15.61 -13.49 -0.61
C LYS A 30 15.25 -13.46 0.87
N LYS A 31 16.03 -14.13 1.69
CA LYS A 31 15.94 -14.05 3.15
C LYS A 31 16.22 -12.61 3.59
N ILE A 32 15.37 -12.07 4.46
CA ILE A 32 15.56 -10.74 5.05
C ILE A 32 15.63 -10.89 6.56
N THR A 33 16.78 -10.58 7.14
CA THR A 33 16.98 -10.53 8.59
C THR A 33 16.78 -9.10 9.05
N VAL A 34 15.92 -8.88 10.04
CA VAL A 34 15.68 -7.60 10.68
C VAL A 34 16.21 -7.65 12.10
N ILE A 35 17.06 -6.69 12.45
CA ILE A 35 17.57 -6.48 13.82
C ILE A 35 17.00 -5.16 14.33
N ASN A 36 16.20 -5.24 15.38
CA ASN A 36 15.68 -4.08 16.06
C ASN A 36 16.75 -3.52 16.99
N PHE A 37 17.32 -2.36 16.65
CA PHE A 37 18.43 -1.76 17.40
C PHE A 37 18.02 -1.27 18.79
N GLN A 38 16.74 -1.04 19.06
CA GLN A 38 16.24 -0.62 20.37
C GLN A 38 16.05 -1.79 21.32
N THR A 39 15.56 -2.93 20.81
CA THR A 39 15.20 -4.09 21.63
C THR A 39 16.20 -5.24 21.55
N GLY A 40 17.13 -5.20 20.60
CA GLY A 40 18.05 -6.31 20.28
C GLY A 40 17.38 -7.51 19.62
N LYS A 41 16.05 -7.46 19.37
CA LYS A 41 15.31 -8.60 18.80
C LYS A 41 15.64 -8.80 17.33
N LYS A 42 15.75 -10.08 16.95
CA LYS A 42 15.95 -10.53 15.57
C LYS A 42 14.65 -11.13 15.03
N ARG A 43 14.23 -10.71 13.84
CA ARG A 43 13.17 -11.34 13.04
C ARG A 43 13.76 -11.76 11.70
N VAL A 44 13.34 -12.91 11.19
CA VAL A 44 13.71 -13.36 9.83
C VAL A 44 12.43 -13.48 9.03
N PHE A 45 12.34 -12.76 7.92
CA PHE A 45 11.25 -12.93 6.96
C PHE A 45 11.57 -14.13 6.08
N GLY A 46 10.70 -15.13 6.14
CA GLY A 46 10.76 -16.31 5.30
C GLY A 46 9.76 -16.27 4.15
N LYS A 47 9.68 -17.40 3.45
CA LYS A 47 8.70 -17.62 2.37
C LYS A 47 7.24 -17.52 2.88
N GLU A 48 6.97 -17.97 4.09
CA GLU A 48 5.62 -17.93 4.68
C GLU A 48 5.15 -16.49 4.93
N ASP A 49 6.01 -15.62 5.47
CA ASP A 49 5.70 -14.19 5.62
C ASP A 49 5.42 -13.57 4.25
N LEU A 50 6.27 -13.86 3.25
CA LEU A 50 6.12 -13.38 1.88
C LEU A 50 4.75 -13.77 1.30
N ASP A 51 4.38 -15.04 1.43
CA ASP A 51 3.11 -15.55 0.92
C ASP A 51 1.92 -14.93 1.66
N GLN A 52 2.04 -14.69 2.96
CA GLN A 52 1.04 -13.98 3.74
C GLN A 52 0.87 -12.53 3.26
N PHE A 53 1.96 -11.79 3.04
CA PHE A 53 1.91 -10.42 2.51
C PHE A 53 1.28 -10.37 1.11
N LYS A 54 1.69 -11.28 0.21
CA LYS A 54 1.09 -11.39 -1.13
C LYS A 54 -0.40 -11.68 -1.05
N LYS A 55 -0.81 -12.59 -0.16
CA LYS A 55 -2.22 -12.96 0.05
C LYS A 55 -3.04 -11.77 0.55
N GLN A 56 -2.52 -11.00 1.51
CA GLN A 56 -3.19 -9.79 2.01
C GLN A 56 -3.37 -8.73 0.92
N LYS A 57 -2.31 -8.44 0.16
CA LYS A 57 -2.38 -7.49 -0.97
C LYS A 57 -3.37 -7.95 -2.03
N LYS A 58 -3.33 -9.22 -2.42
CA LYS A 58 -4.28 -9.81 -3.38
C LYS A 58 -5.72 -9.71 -2.88
N GLY A 59 -5.97 -10.00 -1.60
CA GLY A 59 -7.30 -9.88 -1.01
C GLY A 59 -7.84 -8.45 -1.08
N LYS A 60 -7.01 -7.45 -0.76
CA LYS A 60 -7.38 -6.03 -0.89
C LYS A 60 -7.66 -5.63 -2.34
N LEU A 61 -6.83 -6.09 -3.29
CA LEU A 61 -7.02 -5.81 -4.71
C LEU A 61 -8.34 -6.40 -5.23
N LEU A 62 -8.62 -7.67 -4.90
CA LEU A 62 -9.90 -8.29 -5.27
C LEU A 62 -11.08 -7.54 -4.69
N LYS A 63 -11.00 -7.16 -3.40
CA LYS A 63 -12.05 -6.35 -2.76
C LYS A 63 -12.27 -5.02 -3.49
N PHE A 64 -11.20 -4.34 -3.89
CA PHE A 64 -11.28 -3.12 -4.69
C PHE A 64 -11.92 -3.35 -6.05
N LEU A 65 -11.52 -4.40 -6.77
CA LEU A 65 -12.08 -4.71 -8.09
C LEU A 65 -13.59 -5.00 -8.03
N HIS A 66 -14.05 -5.68 -6.96
CA HIS A 66 -15.48 -5.98 -6.74
C HIS A 66 -16.28 -4.87 -6.06
N ALA A 67 -15.64 -3.81 -5.56
CA ALA A 67 -16.34 -2.71 -4.89
C ALA A 67 -17.22 -1.90 -5.85
N ASN A 68 -18.40 -1.50 -5.38
CA ASN A 68 -19.30 -0.59 -6.08
C ASN A 68 -19.12 0.86 -5.59
N LYS A 69 -18.88 1.03 -4.29
CA LYS A 69 -18.70 2.34 -3.64
C LYS A 69 -17.32 2.43 -3.01
N ILE A 70 -16.52 3.41 -3.42
CA ILE A 70 -15.14 3.59 -2.94
C ILE A 70 -14.91 5.00 -2.38
N GLY A 71 -14.13 5.07 -1.30
CA GLY A 71 -13.56 6.34 -0.82
C GLY A 71 -12.11 6.48 -1.28
N ILE A 72 -11.73 7.60 -1.86
CA ILE A 72 -10.34 7.86 -2.27
C ILE A 72 -9.78 8.95 -1.36
N ILE A 73 -8.75 8.58 -0.59
CA ILE A 73 -8.18 9.43 0.46
C ILE A 73 -7.02 10.23 -0.12
N VAL A 74 -7.11 11.56 0.01
CA VAL A 74 -6.08 12.53 -0.37
C VAL A 74 -5.60 13.24 0.89
N SER A 75 -4.30 13.19 1.19
CA SER A 75 -3.76 13.97 2.30
C SER A 75 -3.52 15.42 1.89
N THR A 76 -3.81 16.37 2.79
CA THR A 76 -3.42 17.78 2.62
C THR A 76 -1.99 18.08 3.11
N LYS A 77 -1.29 17.11 3.72
CA LYS A 77 0.10 17.26 4.16
C LYS A 77 1.03 17.44 2.96
N HIS A 78 1.93 18.41 3.08
CA HIS A 78 3.01 18.60 2.11
C HIS A 78 3.84 17.32 1.97
N GLY A 79 4.06 16.86 0.74
CA GLY A 79 4.74 15.59 0.43
C GLY A 79 3.86 14.34 0.40
N GLN A 80 2.58 14.43 0.79
CA GLN A 80 1.60 13.33 0.68
C GLN A 80 0.37 13.71 -0.15
N TYR A 81 0.37 14.92 -0.72
CA TYR A 81 -0.70 15.44 -1.55
C TYR A 81 -0.66 14.86 -2.97
N ASN A 82 -1.36 13.74 -3.18
CA ASN A 82 -1.44 13.04 -4.47
C ASN A 82 -2.84 13.15 -5.09
N LEU A 83 -3.31 14.39 -5.31
CA LEU A 83 -4.62 14.63 -5.93
C LEU A 83 -4.71 14.07 -7.35
N GLN A 84 -3.65 14.22 -8.15
CA GLN A 84 -3.65 13.77 -9.55
C GLN A 84 -3.88 12.25 -9.67
N ASP A 85 -3.23 11.46 -8.81
CA ASP A 85 -3.43 10.01 -8.81
C ASP A 85 -4.83 9.64 -8.30
N ALA A 86 -5.37 10.38 -7.31
CA ALA A 86 -6.74 10.18 -6.87
C ALA A 86 -7.76 10.44 -7.99
N LEU A 87 -7.57 11.50 -8.77
CA LEU A 87 -8.42 11.81 -9.93
C LEU A 87 -8.28 10.76 -11.04
N ARG A 88 -7.06 10.35 -11.39
CA ARG A 88 -6.83 9.27 -12.37
C ARG A 88 -7.51 7.98 -11.98
N ILE A 89 -7.43 7.58 -10.71
CA ILE A 89 -8.11 6.38 -10.21
C ILE A 89 -9.62 6.54 -10.31
N LYS A 90 -10.17 7.68 -9.90
CA LYS A 90 -11.61 7.95 -10.05
C LYS A 90 -12.04 7.81 -11.52
N ASP A 91 -11.30 8.40 -12.44
CA ASP A 91 -11.67 8.46 -13.86
C ASP A 91 -11.45 7.12 -14.58
N ALA A 92 -10.48 6.31 -14.13
CA ALA A 92 -10.24 4.97 -14.65
C ALA A 92 -11.31 3.94 -14.27
N PHE A 93 -12.08 4.20 -13.21
CA PHE A 93 -13.15 3.30 -12.74
C PHE A 93 -14.51 4.00 -12.68
N PRO A 94 -15.05 4.47 -13.82
CA PRO A 94 -16.28 5.27 -13.85
C PRO A 94 -17.53 4.49 -13.41
N SER A 95 -17.49 3.16 -13.44
CA SER A 95 -18.56 2.30 -12.93
C SER A 95 -18.63 2.27 -11.40
N LYS A 96 -17.61 2.75 -10.69
CA LYS A 96 -17.56 2.81 -9.23
C LYS A 96 -18.01 4.18 -8.76
N GLN A 97 -18.96 4.22 -7.83
CA GLN A 97 -19.34 5.45 -7.14
C GLN A 97 -18.20 5.86 -6.21
N SER A 98 -17.49 6.92 -6.59
CA SER A 98 -16.24 7.34 -5.95
C SER A 98 -16.42 8.65 -5.19
N TYR A 99 -15.88 8.70 -3.97
CA TYR A 99 -15.93 9.87 -3.09
C TYR A 99 -14.51 10.29 -2.71
N LEU A 100 -14.16 11.56 -2.88
CA LEU A 100 -12.86 12.08 -2.45
C LEU A 100 -12.90 12.50 -0.98
N PHE A 101 -11.95 12.03 -0.19
CA PHE A 101 -11.77 12.36 1.21
C PHE A 101 -10.47 13.15 1.39
N PHE A 102 -10.59 14.42 1.77
CA PHE A 102 -9.44 15.26 2.09
C PHE A 102 -9.20 15.28 3.59
N SER A 103 -7.97 15.02 4.01
CA SER A 103 -7.62 15.04 5.43
C SER A 103 -6.16 15.41 5.62
N ASP A 104 -5.87 16.24 6.62
CA ASP A 104 -4.49 16.46 7.07
C ASP A 104 -4.01 15.21 7.82
N THR A 105 -4.68 14.88 8.93
CA THR A 105 -4.41 13.69 9.73
C THR A 105 -5.54 12.68 9.58
N LEU A 106 -5.23 11.57 8.90
CA LEU A 106 -6.18 10.50 8.69
C LEU A 106 -6.39 9.68 9.98
N ASN A 107 -7.61 9.71 10.51
CA ASN A 107 -8.05 8.78 11.55
C ASN A 107 -8.69 7.55 10.90
N THR A 108 -8.01 6.40 10.93
CA THR A 108 -8.53 5.17 10.33
C THR A 108 -9.75 4.62 11.04
N GLN A 109 -9.92 4.88 12.34
CA GLN A 109 -11.12 4.44 13.08
C GLN A 109 -12.37 5.16 12.57
N GLY A 110 -12.28 6.47 12.32
CA GLY A 110 -13.39 7.25 11.76
C GLY A 110 -13.76 6.85 10.33
N LEU A 111 -12.91 6.11 9.61
CA LEU A 111 -13.28 5.57 8.30
C LEU A 111 -14.32 4.43 8.41
N GLU A 112 -14.42 3.78 9.56
CA GLU A 112 -15.38 2.70 9.79
C GLU A 112 -16.84 3.21 9.84
N ASP A 113 -17.02 4.48 10.20
CA ASP A 113 -18.33 5.15 10.25
C ASP A 113 -18.98 5.28 8.86
N PHE A 114 -18.17 5.27 7.79
CA PHE A 114 -18.66 5.26 6.41
C PHE A 114 -19.05 3.85 5.97
N THR A 115 -20.05 3.28 6.63
CA THR A 115 -20.54 1.90 6.42
C THR A 115 -21.02 1.64 4.99
N GLY A 116 -21.39 2.68 4.24
CA GLY A 116 -21.80 2.59 2.83
C GLY A 116 -20.65 2.47 1.82
N LEU A 117 -19.38 2.49 2.26
CA LEU A 117 -18.22 2.31 1.41
C LEU A 117 -17.63 0.89 1.53
N ASP A 118 -17.35 0.28 0.39
CA ASP A 118 -16.83 -1.10 0.34
C ASP A 118 -15.33 -1.14 0.70
N ILE A 119 -14.57 -0.17 0.19
CA ILE A 119 -13.13 -0.04 0.42
C ILE A 119 -12.68 1.41 0.23
N PHE A 120 -11.56 1.73 0.87
CA PHE A 120 -10.83 2.97 0.66
C PHE A 120 -9.56 2.77 -0.17
N VAL A 121 -9.32 3.68 -1.10
CA VAL A 121 -8.07 3.81 -1.84
C VAL A 121 -7.23 4.89 -1.17
N ASN A 122 -6.03 4.53 -0.72
CA ASN A 122 -5.09 5.44 -0.09
C ASN A 122 -4.11 6.01 -1.13
N THR A 123 -4.20 7.32 -1.39
CA THR A 123 -3.18 8.08 -2.11
C THR A 123 -2.28 8.91 -1.18
N ALA A 124 -2.51 8.87 0.13
CA ALA A 124 -1.67 9.49 1.16
C ALA A 124 -0.48 8.59 1.57
N CYS A 125 -0.03 8.68 2.83
CA CYS A 125 1.09 7.88 3.35
C CYS A 125 0.83 6.36 3.21
N PRO A 126 1.71 5.59 2.54
CA PRO A 126 1.52 4.16 2.31
C PRO A 126 1.63 3.29 3.57
N ARG A 127 2.10 3.87 4.69
CA ARG A 127 2.13 3.23 6.00
C ARG A 127 0.73 3.08 6.61
N ILE A 128 -0.24 3.85 6.13
CA ILE A 128 -1.63 3.73 6.56
C ILE A 128 -2.19 2.47 5.90
N GLN A 129 -2.50 1.47 6.72
CA GLN A 129 -3.00 0.19 6.25
C GLN A 129 -4.10 -0.32 7.18
N ASP A 130 -5.15 -0.84 6.56
CA ASP A 130 -6.23 -1.55 7.23
C ASP A 130 -6.76 -2.64 6.28
N LYS A 131 -7.60 -3.57 6.76
CA LYS A 131 -8.35 -4.53 5.95
C LYS A 131 -9.22 -3.85 4.89
N LYS A 132 -9.81 -2.69 5.20
CA LYS A 132 -10.63 -1.91 4.24
C LYS A 132 -9.85 -0.82 3.49
N ILE A 133 -8.51 -0.83 3.53
CA ILE A 133 -7.68 0.17 2.85
C ILE A 133 -6.68 -0.51 1.90
N ILE A 134 -6.75 -0.15 0.62
CA ILE A 134 -5.76 -0.49 -0.40
C ILE A 134 -4.90 0.74 -0.74
N ASN A 135 -3.58 0.60 -0.77
CA ASN A 135 -2.72 1.66 -1.31
C ASN A 135 -2.84 1.70 -2.83
N HIS A 136 -2.91 2.88 -3.43
CA HIS A 136 -2.96 3.00 -4.90
C HIS A 136 -1.79 2.28 -5.60
N ALA A 137 -0.61 2.27 -4.97
CA ALA A 137 0.57 1.55 -5.47
C ALA A 137 0.42 0.02 -5.51
N ASP A 138 -0.55 -0.55 -4.76
CA ASP A 138 -0.90 -1.97 -4.81
C ASP A 138 -1.95 -2.27 -5.90
N ILE A 139 -2.54 -1.24 -6.54
CA ILE A 139 -3.39 -1.36 -7.72
C ILE A 139 -2.48 -1.35 -8.96
N PRO A 140 -2.52 -2.37 -9.83
CA PRO A 140 -1.69 -2.38 -11.03
C PRO A 140 -1.85 -1.10 -11.86
N LYS A 141 -0.73 -0.40 -12.08
CA LYS A 141 -0.68 0.91 -12.75
C LYS A 141 -1.38 0.94 -14.10
N TYR A 142 -1.29 -0.12 -14.90
CA TYR A 142 -1.97 -0.17 -16.21
C TYR A 142 -3.50 -0.09 -16.12
N LEU A 143 -4.09 -0.29 -14.94
CA LEU A 143 -5.52 -0.14 -14.72
C LEU A 143 -5.94 1.32 -14.53
N TRP A 144 -5.03 2.24 -14.18
CA TRP A 144 -5.41 3.62 -13.81
C TRP A 144 -4.44 4.73 -14.28
N GLU A 145 -3.20 4.40 -14.63
CA GLU A 145 -2.25 5.29 -15.30
C GLU A 145 -2.39 5.20 -16.84
N GLN A 146 -3.63 5.24 -17.36
CA GLN A 146 -3.80 5.38 -18.79
C GLN A 146 -3.49 6.83 -19.18
N LYS A 147 -2.68 7.02 -20.23
CA LYS A 147 -2.41 8.35 -20.77
C LYS A 147 -3.75 8.95 -21.20
N SER A 148 -4.12 10.10 -20.64
CA SER A 148 -5.09 10.98 -21.28
C SER A 148 -4.56 11.25 -22.70
N THR A 149 -5.19 10.63 -23.71
CA THR A 149 -5.11 11.09 -25.10
C THR A 149 -5.61 12.51 -25.18
#